data_AF-A0A3N8PLD5-F1
#
_entry.id   AF-A0A3N8PLD5-F1
#
_cell.length_a   1.000
_cell.length_b   1.000
_cell.length_c   1.000
_cell.angle_alpha   90.00
_cell.angle_beta   90.00
_cell.angle_gamma   90.00
#
_symmetry.space_group_name_H-M   'P 1'
#
loop_
_entity.id
_entity.type
_entity.pdbx_description
1 polymer ?
#
loop_
_entity_poly.entity_id
_entity_poly.type
_entity_poly.pdbx_seq_one_letter_code
_entity_poly.pdbx_strand_id
1 'polypeptide(L)'
;MRIRSTTFWARETSGIDGKRPYGDRTYFQIDMAELLGESYKRDVRGNLIEDAEKDARVERLHYETLAALQVFLMHAELTTLA
;
A
#
# COMPACT_ATOMS: atom_id res chain seq x y z
N MET A 1 4.28 15.44 7.00
CA MET A 1 3.75 14.13 6.57
C MET A 1 2.58 13.75 7.46
N ARG A 2 1.33 13.81 6.97
CA ARG A 2 0.15 13.37 7.73
C ARG A 2 -0.04 11.88 7.50
N ILE A 3 0.75 11.11 8.25
CA ILE A 3 0.88 9.67 8.13
C ILE A 3 -0.40 9.00 8.62
N ARG A 4 -1.20 8.43 7.72
CA ARG A 4 -2.22 7.45 8.09
C ARG A 4 -1.60 6.06 8.09
N SER A 5 -1.43 5.52 9.29
CA SER A 5 -1.09 4.12 9.50
C SER A 5 -2.23 3.24 8.97
N THR A 6 -1.92 2.19 8.21
CA THR A 6 -2.87 1.14 7.80
C THR A 6 -3.39 0.30 8.97
N THR A 7 -2.96 0.61 10.19
CA THR A 7 -3.36 -0.05 11.44
C THR A 7 -4.86 0.13 11.78
N PHE A 8 -5.62 0.89 10.98
CA PHE A 8 -7.09 0.86 11.04
C PHE A 8 -7.65 -0.55 10.79
N TRP A 9 -7.08 -1.31 9.84
CA TRP A 9 -7.55 -2.66 9.50
C TRP A 9 -6.98 -3.75 10.42
N ALA A 10 -5.78 -3.55 10.95
CA ALA A 10 -5.10 -4.52 11.81
C ALA A 10 -5.81 -4.75 13.16
N ARG A 11 -6.67 -3.84 13.60
CA ARG A 11 -7.38 -3.96 14.88
C ARG A 11 -8.61 -4.87 14.83
N GLU A 12 -9.21 -5.04 13.65
CA GLU A 12 -10.42 -5.86 13.47
C GLU A 12 -10.15 -7.22 12.83
N THR A 13 -9.01 -7.40 12.16
CA THR A 13 -8.61 -8.66 11.52
C THR A 13 -7.27 -9.13 12.05
N SER A 14 -7.31 -9.88 13.16
CA SER A 14 -6.12 -10.53 13.75
C SER A 14 -5.36 -11.33 12.68
N GLY A 15 -4.23 -10.80 12.21
CA GLY A 15 -3.33 -11.48 11.27
C GLY A 15 -3.37 -11.01 9.82
N ILE A 16 -4.28 -10.10 9.43
CA ILE A 16 -4.28 -9.51 8.08
C ILE A 16 -3.66 -8.12 8.15
N ASP A 17 -2.46 -7.99 7.61
CA ASP A 17 -1.82 -6.69 7.44
C ASP A 17 -2.29 -6.08 6.11
N GLY A 18 -3.20 -5.10 6.20
CA GLY A 18 -3.79 -4.43 5.03
C GLY A 18 -2.80 -3.69 4.12
N LYS A 19 -1.53 -3.52 4.54
CA LYS A 19 -0.46 -3.05 3.63
C LYS A 19 0.32 -4.18 2.94
N ARG A 20 0.09 -5.45 3.28
CA ARG A 20 0.68 -6.62 2.59
C ARG A 20 -0.10 -6.85 1.31
N PRO A 21 0.27 -6.11 0.26
CA PRO A 21 1.06 -6.74 -0.79
C PRO A 21 2.37 -6.00 -1.13
N TYR A 22 2.66 -4.86 -0.50
CA TYR A 22 3.68 -3.94 -1.01
C TYR A 22 5.09 -4.18 -0.43
N GLY A 23 5.20 -4.68 0.80
CA GLY A 23 6.50 -4.94 1.42
C GLY A 23 6.49 -4.90 2.95
N ASP A 24 7.71 -4.82 3.51
CA ASP A 24 7.96 -4.91 4.95
C ASP A 24 8.03 -3.55 5.67
N ARG A 25 8.03 -2.42 4.95
CA ARG A 25 8.17 -1.11 5.61
C ARG A 25 6.89 -0.69 6.31
N THR A 26 7.00 0.05 7.40
CA THR A 26 5.84 0.53 8.17
C THR A 26 4.84 1.34 7.33
N TYR A 27 5.31 2.01 6.27
CA TYR A 27 4.50 2.88 5.42
C TYR A 27 4.34 2.31 4.02
N PHE A 28 3.11 1.96 3.66
CA PHE A 28 2.78 1.41 2.34
C PHE A 28 3.14 2.36 1.20
N GLN A 29 3.13 3.67 1.44
CA GLN A 29 3.45 4.67 0.43
C GLN A 29 4.87 4.51 -0.11
N ILE A 30 5.83 4.18 0.77
CA ILE A 30 7.24 4.00 0.40
C ILE A 30 7.39 2.77 -0.48
N ASP A 31 6.81 1.66 -0.05
CA ASP A 31 6.88 0.37 -0.77
C ASP A 31 6.16 0.46 -2.12
N MET A 32 4.96 1.03 -2.15
CA MET A 32 4.21 1.25 -3.39
C MET A 32 4.95 2.17 -4.36
N ALA A 33 5.50 3.29 -3.89
CA ALA A 33 6.23 4.22 -4.74
C ALA A 33 7.47 3.56 -5.36
N GLU A 34 8.17 2.69 -4.61
CA GLU A 34 9.30 1.92 -5.15
C GLU A 34 8.86 0.92 -6.21
N LEU A 35 7.78 0.16 -5.97
CA LEU A 35 7.21 -0.78 -6.95
C LEU A 35 6.75 -0.09 -8.25
N LEU A 36 6.30 1.17 -8.16
CA LEU A 36 5.90 1.99 -9.30
C LEU A 36 7.09 2.66 -10.01
N GLY A 37 8.33 2.49 -9.52
CA GLY A 37 9.51 3.17 -10.06
C GLY A 37 9.58 4.67 -9.72
N GLU A 38 8.77 5.14 -8.79
CA GLU A 38 8.61 6.53 -8.40
C GLU A 38 9.10 6.80 -6.96
N SER A 39 10.24 6.22 -6.57
CA SER A 39 10.81 6.34 -5.23
C SER A 39 10.89 7.79 -4.71
N TYR A 40 10.63 7.96 -3.43
CA TYR A 40 10.75 9.26 -2.76
C TYR A 40 12.21 9.75 -2.77
N LYS A 41 12.37 11.07 -2.98
CA LYS A 41 13.68 11.71 -2.87
C LYS A 41 14.14 11.71 -1.42
N ARG A 42 15.46 11.73 -1.24
CA ARG A 42 16.11 11.87 0.06
C ARG A 42 16.88 13.18 0.15
N ASP A 43 16.89 13.78 1.33
CA ASP A 43 17.73 14.93 1.63
C ASP A 43 19.21 14.51 1.80
N VAL A 44 20.08 15.48 2.00
CA VAL A 44 21.53 15.25 2.21
C VAL A 44 21.85 14.42 3.47
N ARG A 45 20.89 14.25 4.37
CA ARG A 45 21.01 13.46 5.61
C ARG A 45 20.38 12.07 5.46
N GLY A 46 19.83 11.74 4.29
CA GLY A 46 19.17 10.49 4.00
C GLY A 46 17.69 10.41 4.42
N ASN A 47 17.10 11.49 4.94
CA ASN A 47 15.69 11.53 5.31
C ASN A 47 14.82 11.64 4.05
N LEU A 48 13.63 11.05 4.09
CA LEU A 48 12.66 11.19 3.02
C LEU A 48 12.17 12.64 2.93
N ILE A 49 12.13 13.17 1.71
CA ILE A 49 11.56 14.49 1.43
C ILE A 49 10.04 14.31 1.25
N GLU A 50 9.25 15.10 1.98
CA GLU A 50 7.79 15.06 1.90
C GLU A 50 7.29 15.48 0.52
N ASP A 51 6.29 14.76 0.02
CA ASP A 51 5.67 15.02 -1.28
C ASP A 51 4.16 14.76 -1.15
N ALA A 52 3.41 15.82 -0.83
CA ALA A 52 1.99 15.72 -0.51
C ALA A 52 1.14 15.27 -1.71
N GLU A 53 1.54 15.62 -2.93
CA GLU A 53 0.84 15.22 -4.15
C GLU A 53 1.04 13.72 -4.41
N LYS A 54 2.28 13.24 -4.28
CA LYS A 54 2.58 11.82 -4.38
C LYS A 54 1.88 11.02 -3.28
N ASP A 55 1.90 11.51 -2.04
CA ASP A 55 1.21 10.88 -0.92
C ASP A 55 -0.28 10.68 -1.22
N ALA A 56 -0.96 11.73 -1.68
CA ALA A 56 -2.39 11.68 -2.01
C ALA A 56 -2.68 10.73 -3.19
N ARG A 57 -1.83 10.73 -4.22
CA ARG A 57 -1.97 9.86 -5.39
C ARG A 57 -1.79 8.39 -5.03
N VAL A 58 -0.75 8.05 -4.27
CA VAL A 58 -0.46 6.68 -3.84
C VAL A 58 -1.52 6.18 -2.85
N GLU A 59 -2.01 7.05 -1.96
CA GLU A 59 -3.12 6.71 -1.08
C GLU A 59 -4.41 6.39 -1.85
N ARG A 60 -4.76 7.19 -2.86
CA ARG A 60 -5.92 6.90 -3.71
C ARG A 60 -5.76 5.56 -4.41
N LEU A 61 -4.60 5.31 -5.01
CA LEU A 61 -4.30 4.04 -5.69
C LEU A 61 -4.38 2.84 -4.74
N HIS A 62 -3.92 2.99 -3.50
CA HIS A 62 -4.03 1.96 -2.47
C HIS A 62 -5.49 1.53 -2.25
N TYR A 63 -6.40 2.50 -2.11
CA TYR A 63 -7.82 2.21 -1.91
C TYR A 63 -8.51 1.65 -3.16
N GLU A 64 -8.15 2.12 -4.35
CA GLU A 64 -8.64 1.55 -5.62
C GLU A 64 -8.22 0.07 -5.76
N THR A 65 -6.96 -0.23 -5.43
CA THR A 65 -6.43 -1.60 -5.43
C THR A 65 -7.11 -2.48 -4.39
N LEU A 66 -7.39 -1.95 -3.20
CA LEU A 66 -8.11 -2.67 -2.15
C LEU A 66 -9.53 -3.05 -2.60
N ALA A 67 -10.24 -2.13 -3.25
CA ALA A 67 -11.56 -2.40 -3.80
C ALA A 67 -11.51 -3.46 -4.92
N ALA A 68 -10.53 -3.35 -5.83
CA ALA A 68 -10.33 -4.34 -6.89
C ALA A 68 -10.02 -5.73 -6.34
N LEU A 69 -9.15 -5.81 -5.32
CA LEU A 69 -8.82 -7.07 -4.64
C LEU A 69 -10.06 -7.68 -3.96
N GLN A 70 -10.89 -6.85 -3.32
CA GLN A 70 -12.14 -7.32 -2.71
C GLN A 70 -13.06 -7.96 -3.75
N VAL A 71 -13.27 -7.31 -4.90
CA VAL A 71 -14.07 -7.86 -6.00
C VAL A 71 -13.44 -9.15 -6.53
N PHE A 72 -12.12 -9.16 -6.74
CA PHE A 72 -11.40 -10.36 -7.19
C PHE A 72 -11.62 -11.54 -6.23
N LEU A 73 -11.42 -11.35 -4.93
CA LEU A 73 -11.61 -12.41 -3.94
C LEU A 73 -13.06 -12.90 -3.84
N MET A 74 -14.04 -12.06 -4.12
CA MET A 74 -15.45 -12.43 -4.12
C MET A 74 -15.86 -13.27 -5.34
N HIS A 75 -15.14 -13.14 -6.45
CA HIS A 75 -15.54 -13.70 -7.75
C HIS A 75 -14.52 -14.62 -8.40
N ALA A 76 -13.30 -14.72 -7.87
CA ALA A 76 -12.27 -15.60 -8.40
C ALA A 76 -12.62 -17.06 -8.11
N GLU A 77 -12.57 -17.88 -9.16
CA GLU A 77 -12.67 -19.35 -9.05
C GLU A 77 -11.29 -19.96 -9.25
N LEU A 78 -10.96 -20.97 -8.44
CA LEU A 78 -9.74 -21.74 -8.65
C LEU A 78 -9.95 -22.69 -9.83
N THR A 79 -9.29 -22.42 -10.95
CA THR A 79 -9.26 -23.35 -12.08
C THR A 79 -8.26 -24.46 -11.76
N THR A 80 -8.74 -25.61 -11.28
CA THR A 80 -7.93 -26.83 -11.25
C THR A 80 -7.87 -27.39 -12.67
N LEU A 81 -6.70 -27.32 -13.31
CA LEU A 81 -6.44 -28.14 -14.49
C LEU A 81 -6.35 -29.60 -14.02
N ALA A 82 -7.32 -30.42 -14.43
CA ALA A 82 -7.33 -31.86 -14.24
C ALA A 82 -6.41 -32.56 -15.24
#